data_AF-A0A1Q5RD80-F1
#
_entry.id   AF-A0A1Q5RD80-F1
#
_cell.length_a   1.000
_cell.length_b   1.000
_cell.length_c   1.000
_cell.angle_alpha   90.00
_cell.angle_beta   90.00
_cell.angle_gamma   90.00
#
_symmetry.space_group_name_H-M   'P 1'
#
loop_
_entity.id
_entity.type
_entity.pdbx_description
1 polymer ?
#
loop_
_entity_poly.entity_id
_entity_poly.type
_entity_poly.pdbx_seq_one_letter_code
_entity_poly.pdbx_strand_id
1 'polypeptide(L)'
;MAISPAEAHDASHPELDGWYEKLESGKGPCCDGSDSAHVEPSDWETQNKPRSHYKVRLDGVWADVPDEAVVTGPNRDGRTLVWYYDGWTGHSGIPGKVIKCFMPGTMT
;
A
#
# COMPACT_ATOMS: atom_id res chain seq x y z
N MET A 1 1.24 20.93 9.77
CA MET A 1 0.48 19.70 9.51
C MET A 1 1.28 18.55 10.07
N ALA A 2 0.78 17.86 11.09
CA ALA A 2 1.43 16.66 11.60
C ALA A 2 1.11 15.52 10.63
N ILE A 3 2.13 14.90 10.07
CA ILE A 3 2.00 13.58 9.46
C ILE A 3 1.72 12.66 10.65
N SER A 4 0.48 12.18 10.79
CA SER A 4 0.15 11.19 11.80
C SER A 4 1.08 10.00 11.59
N PRO A 5 1.77 9.51 12.64
CA PRO A 5 2.53 8.27 12.52
C PRO A 5 1.54 7.20 12.04
N ALA A 6 1.92 6.45 11.00
CA ALA A 6 1.16 5.31 10.56
C ALA A 6 1.04 4.37 11.77
N GLU A 7 -0.12 4.36 12.43
CA GLU A 7 -0.46 3.32 13.40
C GLU A 7 -0.65 2.05 12.60
N ALA A 8 0.46 1.35 12.45
CA ALA A 8 0.59 0.24 11.55
C ALA A 8 -0.12 -1.03 12.05
N HIS A 9 -0.77 -0.95 13.20
CA HIS A 9 -1.84 -1.86 13.60
C HIS A 9 -2.99 -0.96 14.03
N ASP A 10 -4.18 -1.17 13.46
CA ASP A 10 -5.36 -0.59 14.08
C ASP A 10 -5.59 -1.38 15.37
N ALA A 11 -5.02 -0.88 16.48
CA ALA A 11 -5.14 -1.52 17.80
C ALA A 11 -6.61 -1.67 18.23
N SER A 12 -7.52 -0.97 17.55
CA SER A 12 -8.97 -1.07 17.71
C SER A 12 -9.58 -2.29 17.02
N HIS A 13 -8.86 -2.97 16.12
CA HIS A 13 -9.34 -4.10 15.30
C HIS A 13 -8.45 -5.37 15.35
N PRO A 14 -8.18 -5.95 16.54
CA PRO A 14 -7.39 -7.17 16.68
C PRO A 14 -8.01 -8.40 16.01
N GLU A 15 -9.31 -8.37 15.67
CA GLU A 15 -9.98 -9.42 14.90
C GLU A 15 -9.46 -9.53 13.45
N LEU A 16 -8.71 -8.54 12.97
CA LEU A 16 -8.16 -8.50 11.62
C LEU A 16 -6.73 -9.06 11.53
N ASP A 17 -6.03 -9.28 12.65
CA ASP A 17 -4.64 -9.73 12.68
C ASP A 17 -4.41 -10.98 11.81
N GLY A 18 -5.20 -12.04 12.05
CA GLY A 18 -5.10 -13.29 11.30
C GLY A 18 -5.54 -13.19 9.83
N TRP A 19 -6.13 -12.06 9.42
CA TRP A 19 -6.36 -11.74 8.01
C TRP A 19 -5.17 -10.99 7.41
N TYR A 20 -4.61 -10.01 8.12
CA TYR A 20 -3.40 -9.30 7.70
C TYR A 20 -2.22 -10.26 7.46
N GLU A 21 -2.00 -11.22 8.37
CA GLU A 21 -0.94 -12.24 8.25
C GLU A 21 -1.04 -13.09 6.97
N LYS A 22 -2.22 -13.17 6.35
CA LYS A 22 -2.48 -13.96 5.14
C LYS A 22 -2.41 -13.13 3.86
N LEU A 23 -2.20 -11.81 3.95
CA LEU A 23 -2.12 -10.96 2.78
C LEU A 23 -0.83 -11.22 2.03
N GLU A 24 -0.97 -11.53 0.74
CA GLU A 24 0.14 -11.73 -0.19
C GLU A 24 -0.17 -11.05 -1.52
N SER A 25 0.86 -10.48 -2.13
CA SER A 25 0.83 -10.01 -3.51
C SER A 25 1.62 -10.97 -4.40
N GLY A 26 1.65 -10.73 -5.71
CA GLY A 26 2.55 -11.43 -6.63
C GLY A 26 4.04 -11.23 -6.30
N LYS A 27 4.39 -10.26 -5.44
CA LYS A 27 5.75 -10.07 -4.90
C LYS A 27 6.02 -10.87 -3.62
N GLY A 28 5.05 -11.60 -3.09
CA GLY A 28 5.14 -12.40 -1.87
C GLY A 28 4.33 -11.84 -0.69
N PRO A 29 4.59 -12.31 0.55
CA PRO A 29 3.80 -11.94 1.72
C PRO A 29 3.95 -10.46 2.09
N CYS A 30 2.84 -9.81 2.43
CA CYS A 30 2.79 -8.38 2.72
C CYS A 30 3.36 -8.00 4.08
N CYS A 31 3.39 -8.94 5.03
CA CYS A 31 3.65 -8.78 6.49
C CYS A 31 2.33 -8.77 7.28
N ASP A 32 2.40 -8.75 8.62
CA ASP A 32 1.26 -8.88 9.55
C ASP A 32 0.38 -7.62 9.67
N GLY A 33 0.59 -6.61 8.83
CA GLY A 33 -0.10 -5.33 8.91
C GLY A 33 0.75 -4.24 9.58
N SER A 34 1.63 -4.59 10.53
CA SER A 34 2.49 -3.66 11.32
C SER A 34 3.45 -2.76 10.53
N ASP A 35 3.55 -2.93 9.21
CA ASP A 35 4.35 -2.07 8.33
C ASP A 35 3.49 -1.42 7.23
N SER A 36 2.17 -1.51 7.35
CA SER A 36 1.23 -0.92 6.41
C SER A 36 0.99 0.55 6.73
N ALA A 37 0.90 1.36 5.68
CA ALA A 37 0.40 2.72 5.78
C ALA A 37 -1.04 2.77 5.28
N HIS A 38 -1.86 3.55 5.99
CA HIS A 38 -3.20 3.92 5.55
C HIS A 38 -3.10 5.12 4.62
N VAL A 39 -3.73 5.01 3.45
CA VAL A 39 -3.74 6.06 2.44
C VAL A 39 -5.15 6.61 2.31
N GLU A 40 -5.25 7.94 2.37
CA GLU A 40 -6.51 8.64 2.16
C GLU A 40 -7.01 8.44 0.72
N PRO A 41 -8.33 8.46 0.47
CA PRO A 41 -8.88 8.34 -0.87
C PRO A 41 -8.33 9.34 -1.90
N SER A 42 -7.84 10.51 -1.45
CA SER A 42 -7.20 11.53 -2.31
C SER A 42 -5.74 11.26 -2.66
N ASP A 43 -5.08 10.33 -1.96
CA ASP A 43 -3.66 10.03 -2.09
C ASP A 43 -3.40 8.71 -2.82
N TRP A 44 -4.39 8.20 -3.55
CA TRP A 44 -4.20 7.16 -4.55
C TRP A 44 -5.20 7.33 -5.68
N GLU A 45 -4.84 6.87 -6.88
CA GLU A 45 -5.77 6.88 -8.01
C GLU A 45 -5.49 5.73 -8.97
N THR A 46 -6.51 5.34 -9.72
CA THR A 46 -6.36 4.46 -10.87
C THR A 46 -5.71 5.20 -12.03
N GLN A 47 -4.86 4.52 -12.78
CA GLN A 47 -4.23 5.05 -13.98
C GLN A 47 -4.22 4.01 -15.10
N ASN A 48 -4.02 4.48 -16.33
CA ASN A 48 -3.93 3.63 -17.51
C ASN A 48 -2.48 3.56 -18.01
N LYS A 49 -1.59 2.97 -17.22
CA LYS A 49 -0.20 2.70 -17.62
C LYS A 49 0.03 1.19 -17.79
N PRO A 50 0.87 0.77 -18.75
CA PRO A 50 1.27 -0.63 -18.85
C PRO A 50 2.00 -1.08 -17.58
N ARG A 51 1.57 -2.22 -17.00
CA ARG A 51 2.15 -2.85 -15.80
C ARG A 51 1.93 -2.10 -14.48
N SER A 52 1.09 -1.07 -14.49
CA SER A 52 0.73 -0.29 -13.29
C SER A 52 -0.63 0.38 -13.47
N HIS A 53 -1.66 -0.22 -12.88
CA HIS A 53 -3.02 0.32 -12.90
C HIS A 53 -3.36 1.27 -11.76
N TYR A 54 -2.48 1.37 -10.76
CA TYR A 54 -2.65 2.28 -9.62
C TYR A 54 -1.39 3.10 -9.41
N LYS A 55 -1.56 4.29 -8.85
CA LYS A 55 -0.47 5.02 -8.21
C LYS A 55 -0.92 5.50 -6.83
N VAL A 56 0.05 5.63 -5.94
CA VAL A 56 -0.14 6.03 -4.55
C VAL A 56 0.79 7.18 -4.24
N ARG A 57 0.34 8.14 -3.43
CA ARG A 57 1.11 9.28 -2.99
C ARG A 57 1.59 9.02 -1.58
N LEU A 58 2.91 8.91 -1.43
CA LEU A 58 3.60 8.65 -0.17
C LEU A 58 4.56 9.80 0.09
N ASP A 59 4.52 10.38 1.28
CA ASP A 59 5.36 11.55 1.65
C ASP A 59 5.29 12.70 0.64
N GLY A 60 4.12 12.89 0.01
CA GLY A 60 3.91 13.93 -1.00
C GLY A 60 4.34 13.56 -2.43
N VAL A 61 4.94 12.38 -2.64
CA VAL A 61 5.47 11.91 -3.92
C VAL A 61 4.61 10.77 -4.47
N TRP A 62 4.24 10.85 -5.75
CA TRP A 62 3.53 9.78 -6.44
C TRP A 62 4.48 8.63 -6.81
N ALA A 63 4.10 7.42 -6.43
CA ALA A 63 4.75 6.16 -6.78
C ALA A 63 3.79 5.28 -7.58
N ASP A 64 4.27 4.74 -8.70
CA ASP A 64 3.52 3.76 -9.50
C ASP A 64 3.46 2.43 -8.75
N VAL A 65 2.26 1.84 -8.65
CA VAL A 65 2.04 0.52 -8.04
C VAL A 65 2.20 -0.53 -9.14
N PRO A 66 3.19 -1.43 -9.07
CA PRO A 66 3.30 -2.55 -10.00
C PRO A 66 2.07 -3.45 -9.88
N ASP A 67 1.55 -3.99 -10.98
CA ASP A 67 0.37 -4.86 -10.94
C ASP A 67 0.58 -6.11 -10.06
N GLU A 68 1.81 -6.63 -10.04
CA GLU A 68 2.25 -7.72 -9.17
C GLU A 68 2.28 -7.37 -7.68
N ALA A 69 2.28 -6.08 -7.32
CA ALA A 69 2.17 -5.63 -5.94
C ALA A 69 0.70 -5.48 -5.48
N VAL A 70 -0.27 -5.58 -6.38
CA VAL A 70 -1.69 -5.47 -6.03
C VAL A 70 -2.13 -6.74 -5.32
N VAL A 71 -2.65 -6.58 -4.10
CA VAL A 71 -3.22 -7.69 -3.32
C VAL A 71 -4.64 -7.96 -3.81
N THR A 72 -4.93 -9.23 -4.06
CA THR A 72 -6.26 -9.67 -4.49
C THR A 72 -7.09 -10.16 -3.31
N GLY A 73 -8.41 -9.99 -3.38
CA GLY A 73 -9.34 -10.41 -2.33
C GLY A 73 -10.05 -9.23 -1.67
N PRO A 74 -10.96 -9.52 -0.71
CA PRO A 74 -11.73 -8.48 -0.04
C PRO A 74 -10.85 -7.67 0.92
N ASN A 75 -10.92 -6.35 0.81
CA ASN A 75 -10.34 -5.44 1.80
C ASN A 75 -11.25 -5.39 3.04
N ARG A 76 -10.82 -6.00 4.14
CA ARG A 76 -11.58 -6.08 5.40
C ARG A 76 -11.33 -4.89 6.32
N ASP A 77 -10.24 -4.15 6.12
CA ASP A 77 -9.97 -2.89 6.84
C ASP A 77 -10.80 -1.74 6.26
N GLY A 78 -11.10 -1.80 4.96
CA GLY A 78 -11.92 -0.81 4.26
C GLY A 78 -11.14 0.42 3.79
N ARG A 79 -10.05 0.78 4.47
CA ARG A 79 -9.11 1.83 4.04
C ARG A 79 -8.12 1.29 3.02
N THR A 80 -7.51 2.17 2.23
CA THR A 80 -6.42 1.77 1.34
C THR A 80 -5.17 1.45 2.15
N LEU A 81 -4.62 0.26 1.92
CA LEU A 81 -3.42 -0.24 2.61
C LEU A 81 -2.24 -0.30 1.65
N VAL A 82 -1.08 0.16 2.09
CA VAL A 82 0.16 0.07 1.31
C VAL A 82 1.34 -0.34 2.16
N TRP A 83 2.08 -1.35 1.69
CA TRP A 83 3.36 -1.75 2.25
C TRP A 83 4.44 -1.31 1.28
N TYR A 84 5.35 -0.49 1.75
CA TYR A 84 6.44 0.03 0.94
C TYR A 84 7.73 0.07 1.72
N TYR A 85 8.83 0.16 1.01
CA TYR A 85 10.14 0.41 1.58
C TYR A 85 10.88 1.43 0.72
N ASP A 86 11.81 2.14 1.34
CA ASP A 86 12.73 3.01 0.62
C ASP A 86 13.68 2.14 -0.22
N GLY A 87 13.71 2.42 -1.51
CA GLY A 87 14.56 1.70 -2.43
C GLY A 87 15.07 2.62 -3.53
N TRP A 88 16.03 2.10 -4.29
CA TRP A 88 16.36 2.70 -5.57
C TRP A 88 15.30 2.27 -6.57
N THR A 89 14.43 3.19 -6.98
CA THR A 89 13.41 2.88 -8.00
C THR A 89 14.12 2.48 -9.30
N GLY A 90 13.83 1.26 -9.77
CA GLY A 90 14.50 0.66 -10.91
C GLY A 90 14.39 1.53 -12.16
N HIS A 91 15.54 1.71 -12.83
CA HIS A 91 15.80 2.43 -14.09
C HIS A 91 16.11 3.94 -14.05
N SER A 92 15.88 4.67 -12.96
CA SER A 92 16.19 6.12 -12.92
C SER A 92 17.35 6.51 -12.01
N GLY A 93 17.81 5.63 -11.11
CA GLY A 93 18.90 5.96 -10.19
C GLY A 93 18.50 6.96 -9.10
N ILE A 94 17.19 7.17 -8.88
CA ILE A 94 16.64 8.12 -7.92
C ILE A 94 16.05 7.34 -6.72
N PRO A 95 16.34 7.75 -5.47
CA PRO A 95 15.67 7.18 -4.30
C PRO A 95 14.16 7.40 -4.40
N GLY A 96 13.38 6.36 -4.12
CA GLY A 96 11.93 6.42 -4.15
C GLY A 96 11.27 5.31 -3.35
N LYS A 97 9.95 5.37 -3.23
CA LYS A 97 9.17 4.33 -2.54
C LYS A 97 8.94 3.16 -3.47
N VAL A 98 9.34 1.97 -3.04
CA VAL A 98 9.06 0.71 -3.75
C VAL A 98 7.86 0.04 -3.11
N ILE A 99 6.80 -0.14 -3.89
CA ILE A 99 5.55 -0.74 -3.41
C ILE A 99 5.69 -2.28 -3.40
N LYS A 100 5.59 -2.87 -2.20
CA LYS A 100 5.62 -4.31 -1.98
C LYS A 100 4.21 -4.90 -2.06
N CYS A 101 3.27 -4.26 -1.38
CA CYS A 101 1.86 -4.61 -1.41
C CYS A 101 0.99 -3.36 -1.47
N PHE A 102 -0.11 -3.46 -2.19
CA PHE A 102 -1.13 -2.43 -2.30
C PHE A 102 -2.50 -3.09 -2.31
N MET A 103 -3.35 -2.72 -1.36
CA MET A 103 -4.74 -3.14 -1.34
C MET A 103 -5.63 -1.90 -1.47
N PRO A 104 -6.37 -1.74 -2.57
CA PRO A 104 -7.25 -0.60 -2.74
C PRO A 104 -8.38 -0.64 -1.71
N GLY A 105 -8.64 0.51 -1.09
CA GLY A 105 -9.81 0.75 -0.26
C GLY A 105 -11.00 1.25 -1.06
N THR A 106 -12.07 1.60 -0.36
CA THR A 106 -13.24 2.23 -0.98
C THR A 106 -12.97 3.72 -1.24
N MET A 107 -13.20 4.19 -2.47
CA MET A 107 -13.12 5.61 -2.84
C MET A 107 -14.39 6.38 -2.42
N THR A 108 -14.84 6.23 -1.18
CA THR A 108 -16.05 6.88 -0.65
C THR A 108 -15.74 8.17 0.09
#